data_AF-A0A531L862-F1
#
_entry.id   AF-A0A531L862-F1
#
_cell.length_a   1.000
_cell.length_b   1.000
_cell.length_c   1.000
_cell.angle_alpha   90.00
_cell.angle_beta   90.00
_cell.angle_gamma   90.00
#
_symmetry.space_group_name_H-M   'P 1'
#
loop_
_entity.id
_entity.type
_entity.pdbx_description
1 polymer ?
#
loop_
_entity_poly.entity_id
_entity_poly.type
_entity_poly.pdbx_seq_one_letter_code
_entity_poly.pdbx_strand_id
1 'polypeptide(L)'
;VRAAESVVFDIAKGSSVTPRTPLPDWIEQRRPGSTAYVSFGFLGRAEVQNDEVVAWRRFFGWANFVFDTNSPFWGKPFGEVASLIVWGPRIDPSRSNAALAWDNVFNNAEWQHGDVWLKLLQTIVMAFVGTVLASIVAFPLAFMAARNVTPSRVANQVTKRFFDFLRSVDMLIWALFFTRGFGPGPLAGMSAIFFTDTGTLGKLYSESLENIDDKQREGIRSVGATPAMVQRYGVLPQVLPVFLSQSLYFWESNTRSATIIGAVGAGGIGLKLWEAMRTNTNWANVFYMVLLILLVVFIFDNISSYLRRKLMGSDGNEERRVSAGSAAAQIA
;
A
#
# COMPACT_ATOMS: atom_id res chain seq x y z
N VAL A 1 -33.17 -14.42 26.70
CA VAL A 1 -34.57 -14.76 26.37
C VAL A 1 -34.59 -15.34 24.97
N ARG A 2 -34.97 -16.61 24.83
CA ARG A 2 -35.19 -17.27 23.55
C ARG A 2 -36.57 -17.92 23.65
N ALA A 3 -37.48 -17.64 22.71
CA ALA A 3 -38.84 -18.21 22.71
C ALA A 3 -39.62 -18.06 24.04
N ALA A 4 -39.57 -16.88 24.69
CA ALA A 4 -40.24 -16.57 25.96
C ALA A 4 -39.71 -17.29 27.23
N GLU A 5 -38.65 -18.11 27.13
CA GLU A 5 -37.99 -18.71 28.29
C GLU A 5 -36.88 -17.78 28.84
N SER A 6 -36.87 -17.61 30.16
CA SER A 6 -35.83 -16.91 30.91
C SER A 6 -35.25 -17.82 31.99
N VAL A 7 -33.93 -17.82 32.12
CA VAL A 7 -33.19 -18.56 33.15
C VAL A 7 -32.44 -17.56 33.98
N VAL A 8 -32.59 -17.63 35.29
CA VAL A 8 -31.92 -16.75 36.24
C VAL A 8 -30.78 -17.53 36.89
N PHE A 9 -29.57 -16.95 36.84
CA PHE A 9 -28.39 -17.50 37.48
C PHE A 9 -28.04 -16.67 38.72
N ASP A 10 -27.81 -17.34 39.84
CA ASP A 10 -27.15 -16.77 41.00
C ASP A 10 -25.64 -16.95 40.85
N ILE A 11 -24.95 -15.81 40.75
CA ILE A 11 -23.50 -15.75 40.57
C ILE A 11 -22.87 -15.40 41.92
N ALA A 12 -22.22 -16.39 42.54
CA ALA A 12 -21.35 -16.15 43.68
C ALA A 12 -19.95 -15.80 43.15
N LYS A 13 -19.57 -14.53 43.27
CA LYS A 13 -18.36 -13.98 42.63
C LYS A 13 -17.11 -14.81 42.97
N GLY A 14 -16.46 -15.37 41.93
CA GLY A 14 -15.25 -16.20 42.08
C GLY A 14 -15.48 -17.61 42.65
N SER A 15 -16.73 -18.04 42.84
CA SER A 15 -17.06 -19.31 43.49
C SER A 15 -17.94 -20.20 42.61
N SER A 16 -19.15 -19.79 42.26
CA SER A 16 -20.07 -20.66 41.51
C SER A 16 -21.13 -19.90 40.74
N VAL A 17 -21.62 -20.54 39.67
CA VAL A 17 -22.77 -20.11 38.87
C VAL A 17 -23.87 -21.15 39.05
N THR A 18 -24.96 -20.77 39.73
CA THR A 18 -26.06 -21.69 40.07
C THR A 18 -27.38 -21.26 39.40
N PRO A 19 -28.03 -22.13 38.61
CA PRO A 19 -29.31 -21.80 38.00
C PRO A 19 -30.45 -21.92 39.03
N ARG A 20 -31.35 -20.92 39.07
CA ARG A 20 -32.57 -20.98 39.90
C ARG A 20 -33.68 -21.86 39.30
N THR A 21 -33.63 -22.06 38.00
CA THR A 21 -34.60 -22.87 37.24
C THR A 21 -33.89 -24.05 36.58
N PRO A 22 -34.61 -25.14 36.24
CA PRO A 22 -34.03 -26.23 35.46
C PRO A 22 -33.40 -25.70 34.17
N LEU A 23 -32.20 -26.19 33.85
CA LEU A 23 -31.47 -25.77 32.66
C LEU A 23 -32.19 -26.29 31.40
N PRO A 24 -32.62 -25.41 30.49
CA PRO A 24 -33.19 -25.82 29.21
C PRO A 24 -32.10 -26.28 28.23
N ASP A 25 -32.47 -27.04 27.20
CA ASP A 25 -31.54 -27.72 26.27
C ASP A 25 -30.57 -26.79 25.52
N TRP A 26 -30.84 -25.49 25.50
CA TRP A 26 -29.99 -24.47 24.88
C TRP A 26 -28.95 -23.87 25.84
N ILE A 27 -28.91 -24.32 27.10
CA ILE A 27 -27.87 -23.98 28.09
C ILE A 27 -27.20 -25.25 28.60
N GLU A 28 -25.89 -25.32 28.45
CA GLU A 28 -25.08 -26.43 28.91
C GLU A 28 -24.17 -26.01 30.07
N GLN A 29 -24.14 -26.80 31.14
CA GLN A 29 -23.21 -26.62 32.25
C GLN A 29 -22.39 -27.91 32.40
N ARG A 30 -21.09 -27.86 32.11
CA ARG A 30 -20.23 -29.07 32.11
C ARG A 30 -20.10 -29.72 33.49
N ARG A 31 -20.15 -28.91 34.56
CA ARG A 31 -20.17 -29.38 35.96
C ARG A 31 -21.10 -28.49 36.78
N PRO A 32 -21.83 -29.02 37.77
CA PRO A 32 -22.64 -28.19 38.67
C PRO A 32 -21.78 -27.06 39.29
N GLY A 33 -22.22 -25.81 39.11
CA GLY A 33 -21.51 -24.62 39.61
C GLY A 33 -20.43 -24.04 38.68
N SER A 34 -20.11 -24.68 37.54
CA SER A 34 -19.14 -24.17 36.56
C SER A 34 -19.74 -23.13 35.60
N THR A 35 -18.92 -22.55 34.72
CA THR A 35 -19.36 -21.69 33.61
C THR A 35 -20.55 -22.29 32.87
N ALA A 36 -21.60 -21.50 32.67
CA ALA A 36 -22.78 -21.90 31.88
C ALA A 36 -22.63 -21.42 30.43
N TYR A 37 -22.69 -22.34 29.49
CA TYR A 37 -22.61 -22.09 28.05
C TYR A 37 -24.01 -21.96 27.49
N VAL A 38 -24.38 -20.75 27.06
CA VAL A 38 -25.66 -20.43 26.46
C VAL A 38 -25.52 -20.43 24.94
N SER A 39 -26.21 -21.33 24.25
CA SER A 39 -26.20 -21.40 22.78
C SER A 39 -27.44 -20.72 22.20
N PHE A 40 -27.23 -19.65 21.44
CA PHE A 40 -28.28 -19.02 20.63
C PHE A 40 -28.32 -19.57 19.20
N GLY A 41 -27.72 -20.75 18.97
CA GLY A 41 -27.61 -21.35 17.64
C GLY A 41 -26.78 -20.48 16.70
N PHE A 42 -27.34 -20.11 15.55
CA PHE A 42 -26.63 -19.27 14.57
C PHE A 42 -26.38 -17.84 15.06
N LEU A 43 -27.25 -17.29 15.92
CA LEU A 43 -27.18 -15.90 16.38
C LEU A 43 -26.00 -15.61 17.32
N GLY A 44 -25.38 -16.64 17.88
CA GLY A 44 -24.26 -16.48 18.79
C GLY A 44 -24.25 -17.45 19.97
N ARG A 45 -23.38 -17.16 20.93
CA ARG A 45 -23.29 -17.87 22.21
C ARG A 45 -23.04 -16.86 23.34
N ALA A 46 -23.38 -17.19 24.56
CA ALA A 46 -22.92 -16.46 25.73
C ALA A 46 -22.34 -17.41 26.76
N GLU A 47 -21.40 -16.95 27.54
CA GLU A 47 -20.78 -17.66 28.65
C GLU A 47 -21.01 -16.85 29.91
N VAL A 48 -21.68 -17.48 30.88
CA VAL A 48 -21.88 -16.91 32.20
C VAL A 48 -20.81 -17.52 33.10
N GLN A 49 -19.77 -16.75 33.39
CA GLN A 49 -18.69 -17.12 34.29
C GLN A 49 -19.02 -16.66 35.72
N ASN A 50 -18.15 -17.02 36.66
CA ASN A 50 -18.31 -16.67 38.07
C ASN A 50 -17.93 -15.21 38.37
N ASP A 51 -17.38 -14.48 37.42
CA ASP A 51 -16.88 -13.11 37.55
C ASP A 51 -17.34 -12.20 36.40
N GLU A 52 -17.53 -12.75 35.20
CA GLU A 52 -17.97 -12.01 34.02
C GLU A 52 -19.06 -12.74 33.22
N VAL A 53 -19.78 -11.99 32.40
CA VAL A 53 -20.71 -12.54 31.40
C VAL A 53 -20.24 -12.10 30.03
N VAL A 54 -19.82 -13.06 29.21
CA VAL A 54 -19.30 -12.80 27.86
C VAL A 54 -20.35 -13.22 26.84
N ALA A 55 -20.78 -12.31 25.98
CA ALA A 55 -21.74 -12.62 24.93
C ALA A 55 -21.12 -12.40 23.55
N TRP A 56 -21.09 -13.46 22.74
CA TRP A 56 -20.70 -13.41 21.34
C TRP A 56 -21.94 -13.37 20.47
N ARG A 57 -22.19 -12.24 19.83
CA ARG A 57 -23.22 -12.12 18.80
C ARG A 57 -22.60 -12.39 17.43
N ARG A 58 -23.10 -13.39 16.72
CA ARG A 58 -22.75 -13.61 15.31
C ARG A 58 -23.65 -12.74 14.44
N PHE A 59 -23.03 -12.01 13.52
CA PHE A 59 -23.72 -11.21 12.51
C PHE A 59 -23.08 -11.52 11.16
N PHE A 60 -23.84 -11.34 10.09
CA PHE A 60 -23.29 -11.36 8.74
C PHE A 60 -22.69 -9.99 8.41
N GLY A 61 -21.52 -9.97 7.78
CA GLY A 61 -20.85 -8.76 7.30
C GLY A 61 -19.69 -8.30 8.19
N TRP A 62 -19.40 -7.00 8.17
CA TRP A 62 -18.35 -6.36 8.94
C TRP A 62 -18.99 -5.55 10.08
N ALA A 63 -19.14 -6.15 11.28
CA ALA A 63 -19.66 -5.36 12.40
C ALA A 63 -18.64 -4.36 12.84
N ASN A 64 -19.19 -3.27 13.39
CA ASN A 64 -18.41 -2.21 13.98
C ASN A 64 -17.42 -1.58 13.01
N PHE A 65 -17.59 -1.82 11.70
CA PHE A 65 -16.71 -1.31 10.65
C PHE A 65 -16.72 0.21 10.62
N VAL A 66 -17.92 0.81 10.61
CA VAL A 66 -18.02 2.27 10.59
C VAL A 66 -17.83 2.85 11.98
N PHE A 67 -18.54 2.32 12.98
CA PHE A 67 -18.51 2.82 14.36
C PHE A 67 -18.25 1.66 15.32
N ASP A 68 -17.25 1.81 16.19
CA ASP A 68 -16.95 0.83 17.23
C ASP A 68 -17.91 0.93 18.42
N THR A 69 -17.82 0.00 19.38
CA THR A 69 -18.69 -0.03 20.56
C THR A 69 -18.55 1.19 21.48
N ASN A 70 -17.47 1.96 21.34
CA ASN A 70 -17.23 3.16 22.14
C ASN A 70 -17.85 4.40 21.50
N SER A 71 -18.28 4.29 20.23
CA SER A 71 -18.83 5.41 19.49
C SER A 71 -20.24 5.78 19.97
N PRO A 72 -20.55 7.08 20.11
CA PRO A 72 -21.93 7.55 20.36
C PRO A 72 -22.94 7.17 19.27
N PHE A 73 -22.43 6.81 18.08
CA PHE A 73 -23.24 6.39 16.93
C PHE A 73 -23.48 4.87 16.91
N TRP A 74 -22.85 4.12 17.80
CA TRP A 74 -22.95 2.67 17.84
C TRP A 74 -24.37 2.18 18.17
N GLY A 75 -24.83 1.18 17.43
CA GLY A 75 -26.15 0.58 17.62
C GLY A 75 -27.34 1.41 17.13
N LYS A 76 -27.12 2.63 16.63
CA LYS A 76 -28.19 3.48 16.07
C LYS A 76 -28.54 3.09 14.62
N PRO A 77 -29.82 3.17 14.21
CA PRO A 77 -30.21 2.99 12.81
C PRO A 77 -29.52 4.01 11.90
N PHE A 78 -29.22 3.62 10.65
CA PHE A 78 -28.54 4.49 9.68
C PHE A 78 -29.21 5.87 9.52
N GLY A 79 -30.55 5.90 9.45
CA GLY A 79 -31.30 7.16 9.33
C GLY A 79 -31.15 8.09 10.55
N GLU A 80 -31.05 7.51 11.75
CA GLU A 80 -30.81 8.28 12.98
C GLU A 80 -29.37 8.80 13.03
N VAL A 81 -28.40 8.01 12.61
CA VAL A 81 -27.01 8.46 12.50
C VAL A 81 -26.88 9.59 11.47
N ALA A 82 -27.48 9.43 10.29
CA ALA A 82 -27.45 10.44 9.25
C ALA A 82 -28.14 11.74 9.68
N SER A 83 -29.29 11.65 10.36
CA SER A 83 -29.96 12.83 10.89
C SER A 83 -29.15 13.48 12.02
N LEU A 84 -28.54 12.70 12.91
CA LEU A 84 -27.67 13.22 13.97
C LEU A 84 -26.44 13.95 13.40
N ILE A 85 -25.82 13.40 12.36
CA ILE A 85 -24.64 13.98 11.71
C ILE A 85 -24.96 15.33 11.07
N VAL A 86 -26.09 15.43 10.36
CA VAL A 86 -26.40 16.60 9.52
C VAL A 86 -27.25 17.64 10.27
N TRP A 87 -28.24 17.19 11.04
CA TRP A 87 -29.29 18.04 11.61
C TRP A 87 -29.43 17.92 13.13
N GLY A 88 -28.76 16.95 13.75
CA GLY A 88 -28.95 16.64 15.16
C GLY A 88 -28.28 17.63 16.11
N PRO A 89 -28.70 17.60 17.38
CA PRO A 89 -27.98 18.29 18.45
C PRO A 89 -26.51 17.84 18.49
N ARG A 90 -25.60 18.77 18.77
CA ARG A 90 -24.17 18.44 18.89
C ARG A 90 -23.94 17.50 20.07
N ILE A 91 -23.30 16.36 19.80
CA ILE A 91 -22.95 15.37 20.83
C ILE A 91 -21.74 15.85 21.64
N ASP A 92 -20.75 16.41 20.95
CA ASP A 92 -19.59 17.05 21.55
C ASP A 92 -19.68 18.57 21.32
N PRO A 93 -19.70 19.40 22.38
CA PRO A 93 -19.79 20.85 22.23
C PRO A 93 -18.64 21.48 21.42
N SER A 94 -17.48 20.83 21.38
CA SER A 94 -16.25 21.37 20.78
C SER A 94 -16.15 21.19 19.26
N ARG A 95 -16.94 20.28 18.66
CA ARG A 95 -16.83 19.91 17.24
C ARG A 95 -18.19 19.62 16.60
N SER A 96 -18.22 19.56 15.27
CA SER A 96 -19.44 19.15 14.54
C SER A 96 -19.66 17.64 14.63
N ASN A 97 -20.91 17.20 14.53
CA ASN A 97 -21.24 15.77 14.53
C ASN A 97 -20.63 15.02 13.33
N ALA A 98 -20.44 15.70 12.20
CA ALA A 98 -19.71 15.14 11.05
C ALA A 98 -18.22 14.94 11.35
N ALA A 99 -17.56 15.91 11.99
CA ALA A 99 -16.17 15.77 12.41
C ALA A 99 -16.01 14.69 13.48
N LEU A 100 -16.95 14.58 14.42
CA LEU A 100 -17.00 13.49 15.40
C LEU A 100 -17.19 12.14 14.72
N ALA A 101 -18.14 12.00 13.78
CA ALA A 101 -18.36 10.76 13.06
C ALA A 101 -17.11 10.33 12.27
N TRP A 102 -16.46 11.27 11.57
CA TRP A 102 -15.20 11.00 10.88
C TRP A 102 -14.09 10.55 11.85
N ASP A 103 -13.95 11.24 12.99
CA ASP A 103 -12.98 10.87 14.03
C ASP A 103 -13.22 9.46 14.57
N ASN A 104 -14.48 9.07 14.79
CA ASN A 104 -14.84 7.72 15.23
C ASN A 104 -14.54 6.65 14.18
N VAL A 105 -14.76 6.95 12.89
CA VAL A 105 -14.38 6.05 11.79
C VAL A 105 -12.87 5.92 11.72
N PHE A 106 -12.14 7.04 11.76
CA PHE A 106 -10.69 7.06 11.62
C PHE A 106 -10.00 6.38 12.81
N ASN A 107 -10.44 6.66 14.03
CA ASN A 107 -9.88 6.13 15.28
C ASN A 107 -10.62 4.89 15.79
N ASN A 108 -11.30 4.16 14.91
CA ASN A 108 -12.02 2.93 15.24
C ASN A 108 -11.09 1.90 15.90
N ALA A 109 -11.37 1.50 17.14
CA ALA A 109 -10.50 0.62 17.91
C ALA A 109 -10.42 -0.82 17.34
N GLU A 110 -11.46 -1.27 16.66
CA GLU A 110 -11.64 -2.64 16.22
C GLU A 110 -11.03 -2.89 14.82
N TRP A 111 -11.16 -1.91 13.93
CA TRP A 111 -10.68 -1.98 12.54
C TRP A 111 -9.43 -1.14 12.26
N GLN A 112 -9.11 -0.17 13.14
CA GLN A 112 -7.91 0.65 13.08
C GLN A 112 -7.72 1.36 11.72
N HIS A 113 -8.81 1.89 11.14
CA HIS A 113 -8.82 2.49 9.81
C HIS A 113 -7.71 3.53 9.61
N GLY A 114 -7.53 4.43 10.58
CA GLY A 114 -6.52 5.48 10.52
C GLY A 114 -5.11 4.92 10.40
N ASP A 115 -4.75 3.90 11.18
CA ASP A 115 -3.45 3.25 11.09
C ASP A 115 -3.29 2.55 9.72
N VAL A 116 -4.30 1.79 9.28
CA VAL A 116 -4.25 1.11 7.97
C VAL A 116 -4.05 2.11 6.82
N TRP A 117 -4.78 3.22 6.82
CA TRP A 117 -4.70 4.23 5.76
C TRP A 117 -3.36 4.97 5.79
N LEU A 118 -2.87 5.32 6.97
CA LEU A 118 -1.54 5.93 7.13
C LEU A 118 -0.43 4.99 6.68
N LYS A 119 -0.52 3.69 7.00
CA LYS A 119 0.44 2.67 6.58
C LYS A 119 0.41 2.44 5.06
N LEU A 120 -0.76 2.51 4.43
CA LEU A 120 -0.89 2.49 2.97
C LEU A 120 -0.23 3.71 2.32
N LEU A 121 -0.52 4.90 2.84
CA LEU A 121 0.12 6.13 2.36
C LEU A 121 1.64 6.06 2.54
N GLN A 122 2.10 5.55 3.67
CA GLN A 122 3.50 5.31 3.96
C GLN A 122 4.13 4.40 2.88
N THR A 123 3.47 3.32 2.47
CA THR A 123 3.93 2.42 1.40
C THR A 123 4.08 3.15 0.05
N ILE A 124 3.10 3.97 -0.32
CA ILE A 124 3.16 4.78 -1.57
C ILE A 124 4.31 5.79 -1.51
N VAL A 125 4.43 6.50 -0.39
CA VAL A 125 5.49 7.50 -0.18
C VAL A 125 6.86 6.85 -0.20
N MET A 126 7.02 5.68 0.42
CA MET A 126 8.29 4.95 0.40
C MET A 126 8.70 4.58 -1.02
N ALA A 127 7.76 4.03 -1.81
CA ALA A 127 8.00 3.71 -3.21
C ALA A 127 8.34 4.95 -4.03
N PHE A 128 7.62 6.06 -3.83
CA PHE A 128 7.87 7.32 -4.52
C PHE A 128 9.25 7.89 -4.21
N VAL A 129 9.57 8.09 -2.92
CA VAL A 129 10.82 8.69 -2.48
C VAL A 129 12.02 7.83 -2.88
N GLY A 130 11.94 6.51 -2.67
CA GLY A 130 13.00 5.59 -3.09
C GLY A 130 13.29 5.66 -4.59
N THR A 131 12.24 5.59 -5.41
CA THR A 131 12.35 5.62 -6.88
C THR A 131 12.85 6.98 -7.38
N VAL A 132 12.37 8.09 -6.80
CA VAL A 132 12.79 9.46 -7.19
C VAL A 132 14.25 9.69 -6.84
N LEU A 133 14.67 9.35 -5.62
CA LEU A 133 16.08 9.47 -5.21
C LEU A 133 16.97 8.60 -6.11
N ALA A 134 16.53 7.37 -6.42
CA ALA A 134 17.26 6.49 -7.31
C ALA A 134 17.37 7.07 -8.71
N SER A 135 16.29 7.63 -9.25
CA SER A 135 16.27 8.28 -10.55
C SER A 135 17.20 9.49 -10.61
N ILE A 136 17.22 10.33 -9.58
CA ILE A 136 18.09 11.51 -9.47
C ILE A 136 19.57 11.11 -9.44
N VAL A 137 19.92 10.03 -8.73
CA VAL A 137 21.31 9.55 -8.63
C VAL A 137 21.71 8.74 -9.86
N ALA A 138 20.82 7.91 -10.38
CA ALA A 138 21.02 7.11 -11.58
C ALA A 138 21.20 7.99 -12.82
N PHE A 139 20.50 9.13 -12.90
CA PHE A 139 20.59 10.05 -14.04
C PHE A 139 22.03 10.48 -14.35
N PRO A 140 22.80 11.16 -13.48
CA PRO A 140 24.18 11.55 -13.77
C PRO A 140 25.11 10.35 -13.92
N LEU A 141 24.92 9.28 -13.13
CA LEU A 141 25.74 8.07 -13.23
C LEU A 141 25.54 7.35 -14.57
N ALA A 142 24.35 7.43 -15.18
CA ALA A 142 24.08 6.84 -16.48
C ALA A 142 24.88 7.50 -17.60
N PHE A 143 25.09 8.83 -17.55
CA PHE A 143 25.98 9.52 -18.50
C PHE A 143 27.44 9.06 -18.34
N MET A 144 27.88 8.81 -17.10
CA MET A 144 29.22 8.23 -16.83
C MET A 144 29.36 6.79 -17.35
N ALA A 145 28.28 6.01 -17.28
CA ALA A 145 28.24 4.64 -17.77
C ALA A 145 28.02 4.52 -19.29
N ALA A 146 27.60 5.58 -19.98
CA ALA A 146 27.34 5.54 -21.43
C ALA A 146 28.64 5.68 -22.23
N ARG A 147 28.92 4.71 -23.12
CA ARG A 147 30.18 4.62 -23.88
C ARG A 147 30.33 5.71 -24.95
N ASN A 148 29.21 6.23 -25.44
CA ASN A 148 29.16 7.33 -26.42
C ASN A 148 29.30 8.73 -25.78
N VAL A 149 29.17 8.84 -24.46
CA VAL A 149 29.30 10.10 -23.72
C VAL A 149 30.63 10.19 -22.97
N THR A 150 31.05 9.12 -22.30
CA THR A 150 32.23 9.13 -21.43
C THR A 150 33.50 8.68 -22.17
N PRO A 151 34.55 9.53 -22.28
CA PRO A 151 35.79 9.18 -22.98
C PRO A 151 36.63 8.11 -22.24
N SER A 152 36.54 8.07 -20.91
CA SER A 152 37.31 7.12 -20.08
C SER A 152 36.66 5.73 -20.06
N ARG A 153 37.33 4.75 -20.66
CA ARG A 153 36.91 3.33 -20.62
C ARG A 153 36.87 2.77 -19.19
N VAL A 154 37.77 3.24 -18.32
CA VAL A 154 37.82 2.78 -16.92
C VAL A 154 36.62 3.29 -16.14
N ALA A 155 36.31 4.59 -16.23
CA ALA A 155 35.15 5.16 -15.55
C ALA A 155 33.84 4.49 -16.01
N ASN A 156 33.69 4.31 -17.33
CA ASN A 156 32.55 3.59 -17.90
C ASN A 156 32.40 2.18 -17.32
N GLN A 157 33.48 1.39 -17.33
CA GLN A 157 33.43 0.00 -16.87
C GLN A 157 33.16 -0.09 -15.37
N VAL A 158 33.76 0.79 -14.55
CA VAL A 158 33.54 0.83 -13.10
C VAL A 158 32.08 1.14 -12.79
N THR A 159 31.49 2.16 -13.44
CA THR A 159 30.08 2.50 -13.22
C THR A 159 29.13 1.40 -13.69
N LYS A 160 29.40 0.74 -14.83
CA LYS A 160 28.61 -0.44 -15.27
C LYS A 160 28.69 -1.60 -14.27
N ARG A 161 29.88 -1.88 -13.72
CA ARG A 161 30.07 -2.91 -12.69
C ARG A 161 29.40 -2.54 -11.37
N PHE A 162 29.40 -1.27 -11.00
CA PHE A 162 28.65 -0.80 -9.84
C PHE A 162 27.14 -1.04 -9.99
N PHE A 163 26.57 -0.76 -11.17
CA PHE A 163 25.18 -1.10 -11.46
C PHE A 163 24.92 -2.62 -11.49
N ASP A 164 25.86 -3.41 -12.03
CA ASP A 164 25.79 -4.88 -11.98
C ASP A 164 25.75 -5.40 -10.53
N PHE A 165 26.53 -4.79 -9.65
CA PHE A 165 26.59 -5.15 -8.24
C PHE A 165 25.29 -4.80 -7.50
N LEU A 166 24.80 -3.56 -7.64
CA LEU A 166 23.57 -3.13 -6.97
C LEU A 166 22.36 -4.00 -7.34
N ARG A 167 22.22 -4.36 -8.63
CA ARG A 167 21.12 -5.21 -9.11
C ARG A 167 21.27 -6.70 -8.79
N SER A 168 22.48 -7.14 -8.42
CA SER A 168 22.74 -8.54 -8.06
C SER A 168 22.14 -8.92 -6.72
N VAL A 169 21.92 -7.93 -5.86
CA VAL A 169 21.30 -8.07 -4.54
C VAL A 169 19.82 -7.76 -4.66
N ASP A 170 18.98 -8.70 -4.28
CA ASP A 170 17.53 -8.54 -4.31
C ASP A 170 17.05 -7.45 -3.34
N MET A 171 15.93 -6.81 -3.68
CA MET A 171 15.32 -5.75 -2.86
C MET A 171 15.01 -6.21 -1.43
N LEU A 172 14.62 -7.47 -1.23
CA LEU A 172 14.37 -8.03 0.11
C LEU A 172 15.63 -8.10 0.94
N ILE A 173 16.78 -8.41 0.34
CA ILE A 173 18.06 -8.47 1.05
C ILE A 173 18.48 -7.07 1.47
N TRP A 174 18.32 -6.07 0.59
CA TRP A 174 18.54 -4.67 0.97
C TRP A 174 17.60 -4.21 2.08
N ALA A 175 16.32 -4.59 2.02
CA ALA A 175 15.35 -4.29 3.06
C ALA A 175 15.80 -4.86 4.42
N LEU A 176 16.17 -6.14 4.47
CA LEU A 176 16.68 -6.77 5.69
C LEU A 176 17.95 -6.09 6.22
N PHE A 177 18.89 -5.75 5.33
CA PHE A 177 20.11 -5.04 5.69
C PHE A 177 19.82 -3.68 6.34
N PHE A 178 18.99 -2.85 5.70
CA PHE A 178 18.65 -1.52 6.23
C PHE A 178 17.72 -1.58 7.44
N THR A 179 16.82 -2.56 7.52
CA THR A 179 16.02 -2.81 8.72
C THR A 179 16.93 -3.15 9.91
N ARG A 180 18.02 -3.88 9.69
CA ARG A 180 18.98 -4.17 10.76
C ARG A 180 19.81 -2.96 11.20
N GLY A 181 20.07 -2.03 10.28
CA GLY A 181 20.84 -0.79 10.52
C GLY A 181 20.02 0.34 11.14
N PHE A 182 18.86 0.66 10.56
CA PHE A 182 17.98 1.76 11.00
C PHE A 182 16.86 1.32 11.93
N GLY A 183 16.61 0.01 12.05
CA GLY A 183 15.43 -0.54 12.70
C GLY A 183 14.25 -0.70 11.74
N PRO A 184 13.17 -1.35 12.20
CA PRO A 184 11.95 -1.49 11.40
C PRO A 184 11.30 -0.14 11.13
N GLY A 185 11.05 0.19 9.86
CA GLY A 185 10.42 1.46 9.53
C GLY A 185 10.62 1.92 8.09
N PRO A 186 9.91 3.01 7.71
CA PRO A 186 9.85 3.48 6.32
C PRO A 186 11.22 3.85 5.74
N LEU A 187 12.14 4.32 6.58
CA LEU A 187 13.49 4.66 6.16
C LEU A 187 14.21 3.46 5.56
N ALA A 188 14.08 2.27 6.18
CA ALA A 188 14.69 1.05 5.68
C ALA A 188 14.15 0.66 4.30
N GLY A 189 12.83 0.74 4.09
CA GLY A 189 12.25 0.43 2.78
C GLY A 189 12.57 1.47 1.70
N MET A 190 12.59 2.76 2.04
CA MET A 190 13.03 3.80 1.10
C MET A 190 14.48 3.57 0.66
N SER A 191 15.38 3.26 1.59
CA SER A 191 16.77 2.94 1.27
C SER A 191 16.89 1.66 0.43
N ALA A 192 16.12 0.62 0.75
CA ALA A 192 16.15 -0.62 -0.03
C ALA A 192 15.72 -0.42 -1.48
N ILE A 193 14.64 0.33 -1.69
CA ILE A 193 14.16 0.71 -3.02
C ILE A 193 15.21 1.58 -3.71
N PHE A 194 15.75 2.60 -3.03
CA PHE A 194 16.78 3.48 -3.57
C PHE A 194 18.00 2.74 -4.13
N PHE A 195 18.58 1.81 -3.35
CA PHE A 195 19.77 1.07 -3.79
C PHE A 195 19.46 0.12 -4.96
N THR A 196 18.33 -0.59 -4.90
CA THR A 196 17.92 -1.53 -5.94
C THR A 196 17.62 -0.82 -7.26
N ASP A 197 16.84 0.26 -7.20
CA ASP A 197 16.45 1.04 -8.36
C ASP A 197 17.63 1.80 -8.96
N THR A 198 18.57 2.29 -8.16
CA THR A 198 19.76 3.00 -8.68
C THR A 198 20.57 2.11 -9.63
N GLY A 199 20.73 0.82 -9.28
CA GLY A 199 21.41 -0.15 -10.14
C GLY A 199 20.64 -0.45 -11.43
N THR A 200 19.33 -0.60 -11.32
CA THR A 200 18.48 -1.01 -12.45
C THR A 200 18.21 0.16 -13.40
N LEU A 201 17.73 1.30 -12.88
CA LEU A 201 17.52 2.52 -13.65
C LEU A 201 18.83 3.04 -14.24
N GLY A 202 19.93 3.02 -13.49
CA GLY A 202 21.24 3.45 -14.00
C GLY A 202 21.68 2.67 -15.23
N LYS A 203 21.46 1.35 -15.22
CA LYS A 203 21.75 0.47 -16.36
C LYS A 203 20.83 0.77 -17.54
N LEU A 204 19.51 0.82 -17.32
CA LEU A 204 18.51 1.13 -18.36
C LEU A 204 18.74 2.50 -18.99
N TYR A 205 19.08 3.51 -18.18
CA TYR A 205 19.40 4.85 -18.63
C TYR A 205 20.69 4.88 -19.44
N SER A 206 21.72 4.15 -19.01
CA SER A 206 22.99 4.07 -19.75
C SER A 206 22.82 3.41 -21.12
N GLU A 207 21.99 2.37 -21.21
CA GLU A 207 21.70 1.68 -22.47
C GLU A 207 20.83 2.55 -23.39
N SER A 208 19.85 3.25 -22.82
CA SER A 208 19.05 4.22 -23.58
C SER A 208 19.92 5.35 -24.13
N LEU A 209 20.91 5.83 -23.35
CA LEU A 209 21.90 6.81 -23.80
C LEU A 209 22.77 6.27 -24.91
N GLU A 210 23.21 5.01 -24.84
CA GLU A 210 24.02 4.36 -25.89
C GLU A 210 23.26 4.14 -27.19
N ASN A 211 21.92 4.09 -27.16
CA ASN A 211 21.05 3.83 -28.32
C ASN A 211 20.46 5.09 -28.97
N ILE A 212 20.93 6.29 -28.62
CA ILE A 212 20.43 7.56 -29.18
C ILE A 212 20.80 7.72 -30.66
N ASP A 213 19.90 8.31 -31.45
CA ASP A 213 20.18 8.70 -32.84
C ASP A 213 21.20 9.85 -32.90
N ASP A 214 22.37 9.56 -33.47
CA ASP A 214 23.43 10.54 -33.65
C ASP A 214 23.06 11.68 -34.62
N LYS A 215 22.04 11.51 -35.48
CA LYS A 215 21.61 12.56 -36.43
C LYS A 215 21.21 13.86 -35.74
N GLN A 216 20.49 13.80 -34.61
CA GLN A 216 20.10 15.02 -33.89
C GLN A 216 21.31 15.71 -33.24
N ARG A 217 22.31 14.92 -32.80
CA ARG A 217 23.56 15.46 -32.24
C ARG A 217 24.39 16.13 -33.33
N GLU A 218 24.51 15.50 -34.50
CA GLU A 218 25.20 16.05 -35.66
C GLU A 218 24.53 17.32 -36.19
N GLY A 219 23.19 17.35 -36.23
CA GLY A 219 22.42 18.53 -36.63
C GLY A 219 22.63 19.74 -35.72
N ILE A 220 22.79 19.56 -34.42
CA ILE A 220 23.12 20.66 -33.50
C ILE A 220 24.60 21.02 -33.59
N ARG A 221 25.48 20.05 -33.87
CA ARG A 221 26.91 20.31 -34.06
C ARG A 221 27.18 21.10 -35.34
N SER A 222 26.40 20.89 -36.40
CA SER A 222 26.59 21.56 -37.70
C SER A 222 26.33 23.06 -37.66
N VAL A 223 25.54 23.54 -36.70
CA VAL A 223 25.31 24.98 -36.46
C VAL A 223 26.37 25.63 -35.53
N GLY A 224 27.48 24.93 -35.24
CA GLY A 224 28.59 25.45 -34.43
C GLY A 224 28.36 25.41 -32.92
N ALA A 225 27.38 24.63 -32.44
CA ALA A 225 27.08 24.54 -31.02
C ALA A 225 28.22 23.88 -30.22
N THR A 226 28.45 24.35 -28.99
CA THR A 226 29.45 23.77 -28.08
C THR A 226 29.04 22.36 -27.63
N PRO A 227 29.98 21.49 -27.20
CA PRO A 227 29.67 20.13 -26.75
C PRO A 227 28.60 20.06 -25.63
N ALA A 228 28.57 21.04 -24.74
CA ALA A 228 27.56 21.14 -23.68
C ALA A 228 26.15 21.42 -24.26
N MET A 229 26.06 22.26 -25.30
CA MET A 229 24.80 22.54 -26.00
C MET A 229 24.32 21.30 -26.78
N VAL A 230 25.23 20.55 -27.41
CA VAL A 230 24.90 19.28 -28.08
C VAL A 230 24.34 18.26 -27.10
N GLN A 231 24.89 18.14 -25.89
CA GLN A 231 24.32 17.25 -24.87
C GLN A 231 22.95 17.74 -24.38
N ARG A 232 22.82 19.03 -24.06
CA ARG A 232 21.58 19.58 -23.50
C ARG A 232 20.41 19.60 -24.48
N TYR A 233 20.67 19.90 -25.75
CA TYR A 233 19.62 20.07 -26.75
C TYR A 233 19.53 18.92 -27.75
N GLY A 234 20.58 18.12 -27.90
CA GLY A 234 20.60 16.97 -28.81
C GLY A 234 20.37 15.63 -28.13
N VAL A 235 20.79 15.46 -26.87
CA VAL A 235 20.69 14.18 -26.16
C VAL A 235 19.53 14.20 -25.17
N LEU A 236 19.47 15.23 -24.31
CA LEU A 236 18.51 15.29 -23.22
C LEU A 236 17.03 15.20 -23.66
N PRO A 237 16.57 15.91 -24.71
CA PRO A 237 15.17 15.85 -25.13
C PRO A 237 14.74 14.45 -25.62
N GLN A 238 15.66 13.67 -26.19
CA GLN A 238 15.38 12.32 -26.69
C GLN A 238 15.26 11.31 -25.54
N VAL A 239 16.11 11.41 -24.51
CA VAL A 239 16.13 10.44 -23.40
C VAL A 239 15.15 10.76 -22.28
N LEU A 240 14.78 12.03 -22.10
CA LEU A 240 13.96 12.44 -20.96
C LEU A 240 12.58 11.76 -20.94
N PRO A 241 11.83 11.62 -22.06
CA PRO A 241 10.57 10.89 -22.07
C PRO A 241 10.74 9.42 -21.69
N VAL A 242 11.82 8.78 -22.16
CA VAL A 242 12.16 7.39 -21.83
C VAL A 242 12.46 7.26 -20.33
N PHE A 243 13.32 8.13 -19.79
CA PHE A 243 13.69 8.10 -18.38
C PHE A 243 12.48 8.30 -17.47
N LEU A 244 11.63 9.29 -17.77
CA LEU A 244 10.40 9.52 -17.01
C LEU A 244 9.44 8.32 -17.08
N SER A 245 9.30 7.71 -18.26
CA SER A 245 8.46 6.51 -18.44
C SER A 245 8.97 5.32 -17.61
N GLN A 246 10.29 5.13 -17.56
CA GLN A 246 10.94 4.11 -16.73
C GLN A 246 10.79 4.43 -15.24
N SER A 247 11.06 5.65 -14.78
CA SER A 247 10.83 6.05 -13.37
C SER A 247 9.38 5.80 -12.94
N LEU A 248 8.39 6.14 -13.77
CA LEU A 248 6.98 5.91 -13.45
C LEU A 248 6.64 4.41 -13.40
N TYR A 249 7.24 3.60 -14.27
CA TYR A 249 7.10 2.14 -14.24
C TYR A 249 7.65 1.55 -12.95
N PHE A 250 8.87 1.95 -12.55
CA PHE A 250 9.47 1.48 -11.31
C PHE A 250 8.67 1.93 -10.09
N TRP A 251 8.17 3.17 -10.07
CA TRP A 251 7.35 3.65 -8.96
C TRP A 251 6.07 2.81 -8.77
N GLU A 252 5.37 2.47 -9.86
CA GLU A 252 4.22 1.57 -9.85
C GLU A 252 4.60 0.17 -9.34
N SER A 253 5.62 -0.44 -9.93
CA SER A 253 6.12 -1.77 -9.55
C SER A 253 6.56 -1.83 -8.09
N ASN A 254 7.22 -0.79 -7.61
CA ASN A 254 7.71 -0.67 -6.24
C ASN A 254 6.57 -0.48 -5.26
N THR A 255 5.48 0.20 -5.64
CA THR A 255 4.29 0.33 -4.78
C THR A 255 3.66 -1.04 -4.51
N ARG A 256 3.64 -1.92 -5.51
CA ARG A 256 3.16 -3.30 -5.37
C ARG A 256 4.09 -4.15 -4.51
N SER A 257 5.39 -4.10 -4.81
CA SER A 257 6.43 -4.88 -4.12
C SER A 257 6.68 -4.38 -2.68
N ALA A 258 6.34 -3.12 -2.38
CA ALA A 258 6.50 -2.51 -1.07
C ALA A 258 5.68 -3.23 0.03
N THR A 259 4.59 -3.90 -0.34
CA THR A 259 3.81 -4.74 0.58
C THR A 259 4.62 -5.96 1.05
N ILE A 260 5.41 -6.56 0.17
CA ILE A 260 6.21 -7.76 0.48
C ILE A 260 7.42 -7.37 1.34
N ILE A 261 8.17 -6.34 0.95
CA ILE A 261 9.31 -5.86 1.75
C ILE A 261 8.83 -5.29 3.10
N GLY A 262 7.63 -4.72 3.15
CA GLY A 262 7.04 -4.21 4.39
C GLY A 262 6.89 -5.30 5.44
N ALA A 263 6.48 -6.51 5.03
CA ALA A 263 6.33 -7.66 5.90
C ALA A 263 7.66 -8.13 6.52
N VAL A 264 8.81 -7.89 5.87
CA VAL A 264 10.13 -8.23 6.42
C VAL A 264 10.73 -7.15 7.33
N GLY A 265 9.97 -6.11 7.65
CA GLY A 265 10.39 -5.04 8.55
C GLY A 265 10.75 -3.72 7.86
N ALA A 266 10.48 -3.56 6.57
CA ALA A 266 10.62 -2.27 5.90
C ALA A 266 9.50 -1.27 6.26
N GLY A 267 8.49 -1.70 7.03
CA GLY A 267 7.36 -0.86 7.46
C GLY A 267 6.23 -0.78 6.43
N GLY A 268 5.38 0.25 6.55
CA GLY A 268 4.19 0.41 5.70
C GLY A 268 3.11 -0.64 5.95
N ILE A 269 2.22 -0.81 4.98
CA ILE A 269 1.06 -1.71 5.11
C ILE A 269 1.47 -3.19 5.22
N GLY A 270 2.60 -3.57 4.62
CA GLY A 270 3.10 -4.94 4.66
C GLY A 270 3.39 -5.43 6.08
N LEU A 271 3.97 -4.56 6.92
CA LEU A 271 4.25 -4.88 8.32
C LEU A 271 2.94 -5.10 9.10
N LYS A 272 1.97 -4.20 8.91
CA LYS A 272 0.66 -4.28 9.58
C LYS A 272 -0.12 -5.52 9.17
N LEU A 273 -0.10 -5.84 7.87
CA LEU A 273 -0.72 -7.05 7.33
C LEU A 273 -0.08 -8.31 7.91
N TRP A 274 1.25 -8.34 8.01
CA TRP A 274 1.98 -9.47 8.59
C TRP A 274 1.67 -9.65 10.09
N GLU A 275 1.62 -8.57 10.86
CA GLU A 275 1.21 -8.59 12.28
C GLU A 275 -0.22 -9.09 12.46
N ALA A 276 -1.15 -8.64 11.59
CA ALA A 276 -2.54 -9.06 11.62
C ALA A 276 -2.69 -10.56 11.30
N MET A 277 -1.96 -11.07 10.31
CA MET A 277 -1.93 -12.50 9.99
C MET A 277 -1.34 -13.33 11.13
N ARG A 278 -0.24 -12.87 11.75
CA ARG A 278 0.43 -13.60 12.84
C ARG A 278 -0.45 -13.72 14.08
N THR A 279 -1.30 -12.74 14.35
CA THR A 279 -2.17 -12.71 15.53
C THR A 279 -3.36 -13.67 15.41
N ASN A 280 -3.70 -14.17 14.21
CA ASN A 280 -4.76 -15.16 13.92
C ASN A 280 -6.20 -14.84 14.41
N THR A 281 -6.42 -13.77 15.16
CA THR A 281 -7.71 -13.49 15.82
C THR A 281 -8.74 -12.80 14.92
N ASN A 282 -8.35 -12.19 13.79
CA ASN A 282 -9.29 -11.39 13.00
C ASN A 282 -9.01 -11.44 11.48
N TRP A 283 -9.37 -12.55 10.84
CA TRP A 283 -9.27 -12.74 9.38
C TRP A 283 -10.11 -11.74 8.57
N ALA A 284 -11.16 -11.16 9.17
CA ALA A 284 -11.94 -10.10 8.53
C ALA A 284 -11.11 -8.81 8.36
N ASN A 285 -10.29 -8.45 9.35
CA ASN A 285 -9.34 -7.33 9.25
C ASN A 285 -8.29 -7.59 8.16
N VAL A 286 -7.75 -8.81 8.07
CA VAL A 286 -6.80 -9.19 7.01
C VAL A 286 -7.45 -9.05 5.63
N PHE A 287 -8.66 -9.58 5.45
CA PHE A 287 -9.40 -9.48 4.19
C PHE A 287 -9.68 -8.03 3.78
N TYR A 288 -10.09 -7.19 4.75
CA TYR A 288 -10.26 -5.75 4.54
C TYR A 288 -8.96 -5.07 4.08
N MET A 289 -7.83 -5.32 4.76
CA MET A 289 -6.55 -4.76 4.38
C MET A 289 -6.14 -5.19 2.95
N VAL A 290 -6.32 -6.47 2.60
CA VAL A 290 -6.01 -6.98 1.25
C VAL A 290 -6.87 -6.31 0.18
N LEU A 291 -8.19 -6.22 0.40
CA LEU A 291 -9.08 -5.51 -0.54
C LEU A 291 -8.68 -4.04 -0.72
N LEU A 292 -8.32 -3.37 0.38
CA LEU A 292 -7.92 -1.97 0.33
C LEU A 292 -6.58 -1.78 -0.40
N ILE A 293 -5.60 -2.66 -0.19
CA ILE A 293 -4.34 -2.67 -0.95
C ILE A 293 -4.64 -2.83 -2.44
N LEU A 294 -5.47 -3.81 -2.83
CA LEU A 294 -5.84 -4.05 -4.23
C LEU A 294 -6.51 -2.83 -4.86
N LEU A 295 -7.45 -2.19 -4.15
CA LEU A 295 -8.12 -0.99 -4.62
C LEU A 295 -7.14 0.16 -4.84
N VAL A 296 -6.25 0.42 -3.87
CA VAL A 296 -5.26 1.48 -3.94
C VAL A 296 -4.26 1.24 -5.07
N VAL A 297 -3.74 0.02 -5.20
CA VAL A 297 -2.83 -0.36 -6.30
C VAL A 297 -3.52 -0.19 -7.64
N PHE A 298 -4.78 -0.62 -7.78
CA PHE A 298 -5.54 -0.45 -9.02
C PHE A 298 -5.72 1.03 -9.40
N ILE A 299 -6.10 1.89 -8.46
CA ILE A 299 -6.21 3.34 -8.70
C ILE A 299 -4.85 3.91 -9.14
N PHE A 300 -3.79 3.48 -8.46
CA PHE A 300 -2.43 3.94 -8.69
C PHE A 300 -1.88 3.51 -10.07
N ASP A 301 -2.10 2.26 -10.47
CA ASP A 301 -1.74 1.72 -11.79
C ASP A 301 -2.46 2.50 -12.91
N ASN A 302 -3.73 2.86 -12.71
CA ASN A 302 -4.50 3.64 -13.67
C ASN A 302 -3.95 5.07 -13.85
N ILE A 303 -3.63 5.74 -12.73
CA ILE A 303 -3.02 7.08 -12.75
C ILE A 303 -1.65 7.04 -13.42
N SER A 304 -0.81 6.08 -13.04
CA SER A 304 0.55 5.90 -13.60
C SER A 304 0.51 5.59 -15.09
N SER A 305 -0.39 4.70 -15.52
CA SER A 305 -0.62 4.38 -16.93
C SER A 305 -1.13 5.56 -17.73
N TYR A 306 -2.02 6.38 -17.16
CA TYR A 306 -2.47 7.61 -17.79
C TYR A 306 -1.34 8.63 -17.98
N LEU A 307 -0.54 8.87 -16.93
CA LEU A 307 0.62 9.77 -16.99
C LEU A 307 1.65 9.31 -18.03
N ARG A 308 1.96 8.01 -18.04
CA ARG A 308 2.90 7.41 -19.01
C ARG A 308 2.43 7.60 -20.45
N ARG A 309 1.15 7.31 -20.74
CA ARG A 309 0.56 7.51 -22.08
C ARG A 309 0.63 8.96 -22.53
N LYS A 310 0.45 9.91 -21.61
CA LYS A 310 0.54 11.34 -21.91
C LYS A 310 1.99 11.79 -22.17
N LEU A 311 2.95 11.27 -21.41
CA LEU A 311 4.38 11.55 -21.59
C LEU A 311 4.95 10.93 -22.87
N MET A 312 4.45 9.77 -23.27
CA MET A 312 4.80 9.12 -24.53
C MET A 312 3.91 9.61 -25.71
N GLY A 313 3.13 10.67 -25.50
CA GLY A 313 2.14 11.17 -26.45
C GLY A 313 2.78 11.83 -27.70
N SER A 314 2.42 11.27 -28.87
CA SER A 314 2.57 11.74 -30.26
C SER A 314 3.52 10.96 -31.16
N ASP A 315 4.58 10.31 -30.67
CA ASP A 315 5.50 9.63 -31.62
C ASP A 315 4.98 8.25 -32.10
N GLY A 316 4.22 7.53 -31.26
CA GLY A 316 3.65 6.22 -31.65
C GLY A 316 2.48 6.31 -32.65
N ASN A 317 1.80 7.46 -32.73
CA ASN A 317 0.78 7.71 -33.76
C ASN A 317 1.41 8.22 -35.05
N GLU A 318 2.51 8.95 -34.97
CA GLU A 318 3.31 9.35 -36.13
C GLU A 318 4.00 8.13 -36.76
N GLU A 319 4.66 7.27 -35.98
CA GLU A 319 5.24 6.01 -36.47
C GLU A 319 4.18 5.06 -37.04
N ARG A 320 2.99 4.95 -36.42
CA ARG A 320 1.88 4.16 -37.01
C ARG A 320 1.33 4.77 -38.29
N ARG A 321 1.27 6.10 -38.40
CA ARG A 321 0.85 6.80 -39.64
C ARG A 321 1.90 6.71 -40.75
N VAL A 322 3.19 6.81 -40.42
CA VAL A 322 4.32 6.65 -41.34
C VAL A 322 4.45 5.20 -41.79
N SER A 323 4.31 4.24 -40.87
CA SER A 323 4.25 2.80 -41.16
C SER A 323 3.08 2.46 -42.11
N ALA A 324 1.86 2.90 -41.78
CA ALA A 324 0.69 2.69 -42.61
C ALA A 324 0.77 3.42 -43.97
N GLY A 325 1.36 4.61 -44.01
CA GLY A 325 1.61 5.36 -45.24
C GLY A 325 2.65 4.72 -46.15
N SER A 326 3.73 4.17 -45.59
CA SER A 326 4.76 3.45 -46.35
C SER A 326 4.24 2.12 -46.90
N ALA A 327 3.39 1.42 -46.14
CA ALA A 327 2.75 0.19 -46.59
C ALA A 327 1.75 0.45 -47.73
N ALA A 328 0.98 1.55 -47.67
CA ALA A 328 0.07 1.94 -48.74
C ALA A 328 0.81 2.37 -50.02
N ALA A 329 1.97 3.02 -49.89
CA ALA A 329 2.80 3.44 -51.03
C ALA A 329 3.57 2.28 -51.69
N GLN A 330 3.76 1.15 -51.02
CA GLN A 330 4.34 -0.07 -51.61
C GLN A 330 3.33 -0.93 -52.37
N ILE A 331 2.03 -0.65 -52.20
CA ILE A 331 0.92 -1.41 -52.81
C ILE A 331 0.31 -0.65 -54.01
N ALA A 332 0.63 0.63 -54.20
CA ALA A 332 0.23 1.46 -55.34
C ALA A 332 1.33 1.50 -56.41
#